data_AF-A0A0G1J281-F1
#
_entry.id   AF-A0A0G1J281-F1
#
_cell.length_a   1.000
_cell.length_b   1.000
_cell.length_c   1.000
_cell.angle_alpha   90.00
_cell.angle_beta   90.00
_cell.angle_gamma   90.00
#
_symmetry.space_group_name_H-M   'P 1'
#
loop_
_entity.id
_entity.type
_entity.pdbx_description
1 polymer ?
#
loop_
_entity_poly.entity_id
_entity_poly.type
_entity_poly.pdbx_seq_one_letter_code
_entity_poly.pdbx_strand_id
1 'polypeptide(L)'
;MANGKRKGHINGSKFCKHGKVTESAREVAEMVNKFPEVKKVSNGFLNGKGSSRFSMKFTEINGGWTIKIYGSHAVQELHVYTNNPAETRTKLEKELQKNLR
;
A
#
# COMPACT_ATOMS: atom_id res chain seq x y z
N MET A 1 -30.50 9.43 -1.28
CA MET A 1 -29.57 10.24 -0.46
C MET A 1 -28.15 9.81 -0.80
N ALA A 2 -27.40 10.65 -1.53
CA ALA A 2 -26.07 10.32 -2.06
C ALA A 2 -25.03 10.38 -0.94
N ASN A 3 -24.50 9.22 -0.54
CA ASN A 3 -23.49 9.14 0.52
C ASN A 3 -22.11 9.45 -0.08
N GLY A 4 -21.64 10.68 0.14
CA GLY A 4 -20.33 11.14 -0.31
C GLY A 4 -19.22 10.26 0.25
N LYS A 5 -18.56 9.48 -0.62
CA LYS A 5 -17.33 8.75 -0.31
C LYS A 5 -16.28 9.76 0.17
N ARG A 6 -16.05 9.83 1.48
CA ARG A 6 -15.00 10.66 2.08
C ARG A 6 -13.63 10.23 1.49
N LYS A 7 -13.04 11.11 0.67
CA LYS A 7 -11.68 10.99 0.15
C LYS A 7 -10.72 10.77 1.32
N GLY A 8 -10.09 9.59 1.38
CA GLY A 8 -9.01 9.30 2.34
C GLY A 8 -9.31 8.27 3.43
N HIS A 9 -10.51 7.70 3.52
CA HIS A 9 -10.79 6.59 4.44
C HIS A 9 -10.81 5.25 3.68
N ILE A 10 -9.91 4.33 4.04
CA ILE A 10 -9.91 2.94 3.56
C ILE A 10 -10.53 2.10 4.67
N ASN A 11 -11.72 1.56 4.43
CA ASN A 11 -12.35 0.58 5.31
C ASN A 11 -12.05 -0.81 4.75
N GLY A 12 -11.13 -1.53 5.38
CA GLY A 12 -10.98 -2.97 5.20
C GLY A 12 -10.59 -3.58 6.54
N SER A 13 -11.09 -4.78 6.84
CA SER A 13 -10.88 -5.45 8.12
C SER A 13 -9.39 -5.70 8.46
N LYS A 14 -8.50 -5.58 7.46
CA LYS A 14 -7.04 -5.72 7.58
C LYS A 14 -6.30 -4.37 7.61
N PHE A 15 -7.00 -3.23 7.50
CA PHE A 15 -6.44 -1.88 7.57
C PHE A 15 -6.61 -1.28 8.96
N CYS A 16 -5.58 -0.58 9.43
CA CYS A 16 -5.65 0.16 10.69
C CYS A 16 -6.59 1.37 10.53
N LYS A 17 -7.50 1.57 11.48
CA LYS A 17 -8.60 2.58 11.47
C LYS A 17 -8.18 4.06 11.43
N HIS A 18 -6.89 4.38 11.45
CA HIS A 18 -6.40 5.76 11.56
C HIS A 18 -5.15 5.98 10.71
N GLY A 19 -5.28 6.72 9.62
CA GLY A 19 -4.15 7.26 8.86
C GLY A 19 -4.59 7.85 7.53
N LYS A 20 -4.14 9.06 7.21
CA LYS A 20 -4.31 9.62 5.86
C LYS A 20 -3.54 8.74 4.88
N VAL A 21 -4.22 8.28 3.84
CA VAL A 21 -3.61 7.49 2.77
C VAL A 21 -3.66 8.28 1.46
N THR A 22 -2.54 8.37 0.76
CA THR A 22 -2.49 8.95 -0.59
C THR A 22 -3.27 8.07 -1.56
N GLU A 23 -3.78 8.65 -2.64
CA GLU A 23 -4.55 7.88 -3.65
C GLU A 23 -3.73 6.71 -4.20
N SER A 24 -2.45 6.95 -4.52
CA SER A 24 -1.57 5.87 -5.00
C SER A 24 -1.29 4.81 -3.93
N ALA A 25 -1.13 5.20 -2.67
CA ALA A 25 -0.95 4.23 -1.60
C ALA A 25 -2.22 3.42 -1.32
N ARG A 26 -3.38 4.02 -1.54
CA ARG A 26 -4.67 3.31 -1.45
C ARG A 26 -4.79 2.22 -2.51
N GLU A 27 -4.41 2.49 -3.75
CA GLU A 27 -4.47 1.48 -4.81
C GLU A 27 -3.56 0.29 -4.49
N VAL A 28 -2.34 0.54 -4.03
CA VAL A 28 -1.41 -0.51 -3.61
C VAL A 28 -1.96 -1.29 -2.42
N ALA A 29 -2.45 -0.59 -1.41
CA ALA A 29 -3.11 -1.19 -0.26
C ALA A 29 -4.25 -2.12 -0.69
N GLU A 30 -5.17 -1.67 -1.55
CA GLU A 30 -6.30 -2.47 -2.01
C GLU A 30 -5.85 -3.69 -2.83
N MET A 31 -4.79 -3.58 -3.64
CA MET A 31 -4.17 -4.71 -4.33
C MET A 31 -3.60 -5.72 -3.33
N VAL A 32 -2.81 -5.24 -2.36
CA VAL A 32 -2.20 -6.08 -1.32
C VAL A 32 -3.26 -6.81 -0.50
N ASN A 33 -4.37 -6.15 -0.19
CA ASN A 33 -5.46 -6.71 0.61
C ASN A 33 -6.19 -7.88 -0.08
N LYS A 34 -6.14 -7.99 -1.41
CA LYS A 34 -6.71 -9.12 -2.16
C LYS A 34 -5.93 -10.42 -1.94
N PHE A 35 -4.69 -10.35 -1.45
CA PHE A 35 -3.90 -11.55 -1.19
C PHE A 35 -4.31 -12.20 0.14
N PRO A 36 -4.66 -13.51 0.13
CA PRO A 36 -5.09 -14.21 1.35
C PRO A 36 -3.95 -14.41 2.36
N GLU A 37 -2.71 -14.51 1.88
CA GLU A 37 -1.47 -14.63 2.66
C GLU A 37 -1.12 -13.37 3.46
N VAL A 38 -1.68 -12.21 3.07
CA VAL A 38 -1.51 -10.96 3.80
C VAL A 38 -2.43 -10.97 5.02
N LYS A 39 -1.83 -10.93 6.20
CA LYS A 39 -2.53 -10.87 7.49
C LYS A 39 -2.95 -9.45 7.83
N LYS A 40 -2.06 -8.48 7.62
CA LYS A 40 -2.26 -7.10 8.04
C LYS A 40 -1.57 -6.13 7.10
N VAL A 41 -2.23 -5.02 6.81
CA VAL A 41 -1.62 -3.87 6.16
C VAL A 41 -1.70 -2.69 7.12
N SER A 42 -0.55 -2.19 7.55
CA SER A 42 -0.42 -1.02 8.40
C SER A 42 0.08 0.15 7.58
N ASN A 43 -0.42 1.34 7.89
CA ASN A 43 0.09 2.57 7.29
C ASN A 43 1.34 2.98 8.08
N GLY A 44 2.44 3.18 7.37
CA GLY A 44 3.67 3.72 7.92
C GLY A 44 3.74 5.23 7.77
N PHE A 45 4.96 5.72 7.61
CA PHE A 45 5.24 7.15 7.50
C PHE A 45 4.63 7.78 6.24
N LEU A 46 3.95 8.92 6.40
CA LEU A 46 3.48 9.77 5.31
C LEU A 46 4.29 11.07 5.32
N ASN A 47 5.00 11.34 4.24
CA ASN A 47 5.74 12.58 4.07
C ASN A 47 5.27 13.34 2.83
N GLY A 48 4.97 14.62 2.98
CA GLY A 48 4.74 15.51 1.84
C GLY A 48 6.07 15.73 1.11
N LYS A 49 6.14 15.39 -0.17
CA LYS A 49 7.34 15.58 -0.99
C LYS A 49 6.94 16.27 -2.29
N GLY A 50 7.83 17.09 -2.85
CA GLY A 50 7.59 17.76 -4.13
C GLY A 50 7.35 16.76 -5.27
N SER A 51 6.81 17.27 -6.40
CA SER A 51 6.38 16.48 -7.55
C SER A 51 7.40 15.40 -7.93
N SER A 52 7.06 14.13 -7.67
CA SER A 52 7.93 12.99 -8.01
C SER A 52 7.22 12.04 -8.97
N ARG A 53 8.02 11.36 -9.81
CA ARG A 53 7.48 10.28 -10.65
C ARG A 53 6.97 9.16 -9.75
N PHE A 54 5.84 8.59 -10.15
CA PHE A 54 5.28 7.45 -9.44
C PHE A 54 6.32 6.31 -9.38
N SER A 55 6.69 5.89 -8.17
CA SER A 55 7.67 4.83 -7.95
C SER A 55 7.33 4.06 -6.69
N MET A 56 7.69 2.79 -6.64
CA MET A 56 7.52 1.96 -5.44
C MET A 56 8.84 1.29 -5.09
N LYS A 57 9.20 1.28 -3.81
CA LYS A 57 10.38 0.59 -3.29
C LYS A 57 9.96 -0.42 -2.24
N PHE A 58 10.31 -1.68 -2.46
CA PHE A 58 10.08 -2.78 -1.55
C PHE A 58 11.29 -2.95 -0.63
N THR A 59 11.06 -3.18 0.64
CA THR A 59 12.09 -3.45 1.63
C THR A 59 11.60 -4.58 2.51
N GLU A 60 12.38 -5.64 2.64
CA GLU A 60 12.02 -6.77 3.50
C GLU A 60 12.11 -6.34 4.97
N ILE A 61 11.12 -6.75 5.78
CA ILE A 61 11.12 -6.55 7.22
C ILE A 61 10.83 -7.87 7.93
N ASN A 62 11.11 -7.94 9.22
CA ASN A 62 10.80 -9.12 10.01
C ASN A 62 9.27 -9.38 9.99
N GLY A 63 8.86 -10.50 9.38
CA GLY A 63 7.45 -10.89 9.23
C GLY A 63 6.71 -10.24 8.05
N GLY A 64 7.40 -9.66 7.07
CA GLY A 64 6.75 -9.16 5.85
C GLY A 64 7.56 -8.16 5.03
N TRP A 65 6.88 -7.14 4.52
CA TRP A 65 7.43 -6.15 3.60
C TRP A 65 7.04 -4.73 3.97
N THR A 66 7.95 -3.80 3.78
CA THR A 66 7.67 -2.37 3.74
C THR A 66 7.66 -1.91 2.28
N ILE A 67 6.60 -1.24 1.87
CA ILE A 67 6.41 -0.68 0.54
C ILE A 67 6.42 0.84 0.67
N LYS A 68 7.48 1.48 0.19
CA LYS A 68 7.55 2.94 0.04
C LYS A 68 6.98 3.33 -1.31
N ILE A 69 5.91 4.10 -1.29
CA ILE A 69 5.14 4.53 -2.46
C ILE A 69 5.38 6.01 -2.64
N TYR A 70 6.12 6.34 -3.70
CA TYR A 70 6.39 7.69 -4.11
C TYR A 70 5.28 8.11 -5.05
N GLY A 71 4.32 8.89 -4.56
CA GLY A 71 3.32 9.55 -5.38
C GLY A 71 3.77 10.93 -5.83
N SER A 72 2.97 11.60 -6.66
CA SER A 72 3.29 12.94 -7.16
C SER A 72 3.47 13.94 -6.02
N HIS A 73 2.57 13.99 -5.03
CA HIS A 73 2.61 15.05 -4.00
C HIS A 73 3.10 14.57 -2.62
N ALA A 74 3.34 13.27 -2.47
CA ALA A 74 3.67 12.68 -1.18
C ALA A 74 4.29 11.29 -1.35
N VAL A 75 5.16 10.94 -0.40
CA VAL A 75 5.69 9.58 -0.23
C VAL A 75 5.00 8.96 0.96
N GLN A 76 4.46 7.77 0.78
CA GLN A 76 3.82 7.01 1.84
C GLN A 76 4.44 5.63 1.97
N GLU A 77 4.69 5.22 3.20
CA GLU A 77 5.14 3.89 3.54
C GLU A 77 3.95 3.02 3.95
N LEU A 78 3.92 1.77 3.49
CA LEU A 78 2.97 0.74 3.89
C LEU A 78 3.73 -0.47 4.42
N HIS A 79 3.28 -1.00 5.55
CA HIS A 79 3.85 -2.20 6.16
C HIS A 79 2.88 -3.35 5.95
N VAL A 80 3.32 -4.35 5.22
CA VAL A 80 2.55 -5.53 4.84
C VAL A 80 3.09 -6.71 5.62
N TYR A 81 2.29 -7.23 6.55
CA TYR A 81 2.63 -8.43 7.31
C TYR A 81 2.00 -9.65 6.64
N THR A 82 2.84 -10.62 6.30
CA THR A 82 2.47 -11.84 5.59
C THR A 82 3.14 -13.03 6.25
N ASN A 83 2.48 -14.18 6.23
CA ASN A 83 3.10 -15.44 6.68
C ASN A 83 4.13 -15.96 5.68
N ASN A 84 3.95 -15.65 4.39
CA ASN A 84 4.81 -16.13 3.30
C ASN A 84 5.43 -14.93 2.55
N PRO A 85 6.45 -14.27 3.11
CA PRO A 85 7.05 -13.09 2.48
C PRO A 85 7.59 -13.36 1.07
N ALA A 86 8.20 -14.53 0.84
CA ALA A 86 8.76 -14.89 -0.46
C ALA A 86 7.70 -14.96 -1.57
N GLU A 87 6.59 -15.67 -1.34
CA GLU A 87 5.50 -15.79 -2.32
C GLU A 87 4.79 -14.46 -2.55
N THR A 88 4.54 -13.72 -1.46
CA THR A 88 3.84 -12.43 -1.51
C THR A 88 4.60 -11.46 -2.40
N ARG A 89 5.94 -11.44 -2.31
CA ARG A 89 6.79 -10.59 -3.15
C ARG A 89 6.63 -10.92 -4.64
N THR A 90 6.76 -12.19 -5.02
CA THR A 90 6.67 -12.58 -6.44
C THR A 90 5.31 -12.24 -7.04
N LYS A 91 4.23 -12.42 -6.25
CA LYS A 91 2.86 -12.06 -6.66
C LYS A 91 2.70 -10.54 -6.78
N LEU A 92 3.19 -9.77 -5.82
CA LEU A 92 3.19 -8.30 -5.85
C LEU A 92 3.97 -7.75 -7.03
N GLU A 93 5.20 -8.21 -7.25
CA GLU A 93 6.04 -7.75 -8.37
C GLU A 93 5.37 -8.04 -9.72
N LYS A 94 4.71 -9.19 -9.88
CA LYS A 94 3.96 -9.52 -11.10
C LYS A 94 2.77 -8.60 -11.34
N GLU A 95 1.96 -8.35 -10.31
CA GLU A 95 0.78 -7.46 -10.44
C GLU A 95 1.19 -6.01 -10.70
N LEU A 96 2.30 -5.57 -10.11
CA LEU A 96 2.84 -4.24 -10.32
C LEU A 96 3.41 -4.06 -11.72
N GLN A 97 4.14 -5.05 -12.25
CA GLN A 97 4.62 -5.02 -13.63
C GLN A 97 3.47 -4.97 -14.65
N LYS A 98 2.32 -5.58 -14.35
CA LYS A 98 1.13 -5.51 -15.20
C LYS A 98 0.47 -4.13 -15.17
N ASN A 99 0.44 -3.47 -14.01
CA ASN A 99 -0.22 -2.17 -13.84
C ASN A 99 0.65 -0.96 -14.25
N LEU A 100 1.96 -1.14 -14.41
CA LEU A 100 2.90 -0.11 -14.90
C LEU A 100 3.12 -0.15 -16.43
N ARG A 101 2.31 -0.92 -17.17
CA ARG A 101 2.39 -1.07 -18.63
C ARG A 101 1.33 -0.26 -19.36
#